data_AF-A0A1B6M2V1-F1
#
_entry.id   AF-A0A1B6M2V1-F1
#
_cell.length_a   1.000
_cell.length_b   1.000
_cell.length_c   1.000
_cell.angle_alpha   90.00
_cell.angle_beta   90.00
_cell.angle_gamma   90.00
#
_symmetry.space_group_name_H-M   'P 1'
#
loop_
_entity.id
_entity.type
_entity.pdbx_description
1 polymer ?
#
loop_
_entity_poly.entity_id
_entity_poly.type
_entity_poly.pdbx_seq_one_letter_code
_entity_poly.pdbx_strand_id
1 'polypeptide(L)'
;RFEEQHGFISSARKVYERAVEFFGEETLDERLFIGFARFEEGQREHDRARVIYKYALDHIPKDKTAELYKAYTIHEKKYGDRTGIEDVIVSKRKFQYEEEVKANPNNYDAWFDFLRLVEDEGNLEVIRETYERAIANIPPSKEKQFWRRYIYLWINYALFEELEAEDEERTRQVYRACLDLIPHKTFTFTKIWLLYAHFEIRQKNLTVARKTLGMALGVCPKDKLFRGYIDLEIQLREFDRCRILYQKFLEFGPENCITWMRFAELETLLGDTERARAIYELAVTQPRLDMPELLWKAYIDFETSQGEVARARQLYERLLDRTHHVKVWMSYAQFEMSHGAAEDAEIDKIALARRVYERGNIALRNLGEKEERVLLLEAWREMEVNHGDDITVQKVESKMPRRVKKRQKVTAQDGTDEGWEEFFDYIFPEDEATKPNLKLLASAKAWKRKQEDENPEEEVSANET
;
A
#
# COMPACT_ATOMS: atom_id res chain seq x y z
N ARG A 1 -31.88 -54.17 -23.36
CA ARG A 1 -33.31 -53.79 -23.42
C ARG A 1 -34.28 -54.98 -23.49
N PHE A 2 -34.26 -55.83 -24.52
CA PHE A 2 -35.22 -56.97 -24.61
C PHE A 2 -35.06 -57.98 -23.45
N GLU A 3 -33.84 -58.43 -23.19
CA GLU A 3 -33.52 -59.37 -22.10
C GLU A 3 -33.79 -58.78 -20.70
N GLU A 4 -33.60 -57.46 -20.54
CA GLU A 4 -33.86 -56.73 -19.29
C GLU A 4 -35.36 -56.66 -18.96
N GLN A 5 -36.20 -56.46 -19.98
CA GLN A 5 -37.67 -56.43 -19.82
C GLN A 5 -38.25 -57.79 -19.44
N HIS A 6 -37.56 -58.88 -19.80
CA HIS A 6 -37.97 -60.25 -19.51
C HIS A 6 -37.30 -60.83 -18.25
N GLY A 7 -36.46 -60.06 -17.55
CA GLY A 7 -35.82 -60.46 -16.30
C GLY A 7 -34.65 -61.44 -16.43
N PHE A 8 -34.11 -61.65 -17.64
CA PHE A 8 -32.96 -62.53 -17.86
C PHE A 8 -31.64 -61.80 -17.58
N ILE A 9 -31.32 -61.63 -16.29
CA ILE A 9 -30.17 -60.85 -15.82
C ILE A 9 -28.83 -61.43 -16.32
N SER A 10 -28.66 -62.76 -16.27
CA SER A 10 -27.42 -63.42 -16.69
C SER A 10 -27.20 -63.37 -18.20
N SER A 11 -28.26 -63.49 -18.99
CA SER A 11 -28.22 -63.33 -20.45
C SER A 11 -27.92 -61.89 -20.85
N ALA A 12 -28.57 -60.92 -20.19
CA ALA A 12 -28.31 -59.50 -20.43
C ALA A 12 -26.85 -59.12 -20.15
N ARG A 13 -26.25 -59.61 -19.03
CA ARG A 13 -24.84 -59.39 -18.71
C ARG A 13 -23.91 -59.97 -19.79
N LYS A 14 -24.14 -61.22 -20.21
CA LYS A 14 -23.37 -61.84 -21.31
C LYS A 14 -23.48 -61.08 -22.62
N VAL A 15 -24.63 -60.47 -22.91
CA VAL A 15 -24.82 -59.64 -24.11
C VAL A 15 -23.99 -58.36 -24.00
N TYR A 16 -23.94 -57.71 -22.83
CA TYR A 16 -23.09 -56.54 -22.61
C TYR A 16 -21.60 -56.89 -22.65
N GLU A 17 -21.16 -57.97 -21.98
CA GLU A 17 -19.77 -58.44 -22.03
C GLU A 17 -19.35 -58.76 -23.47
N ARG A 18 -20.18 -59.49 -24.22
CA ARG A 18 -19.93 -59.78 -25.63
C ARG A 18 -19.95 -58.53 -26.50
N ALA A 19 -20.75 -57.52 -26.17
CA ALA A 19 -20.74 -56.25 -26.88
C ALA A 19 -19.43 -55.49 -26.64
N VAL A 20 -18.95 -55.41 -25.39
CA VAL A 20 -17.67 -54.78 -25.07
C VAL A 20 -16.50 -55.52 -25.74
N GLU A 21 -16.51 -56.85 -25.74
CA GLU A 21 -15.50 -57.67 -26.43
C GLU A 21 -15.56 -57.50 -27.97
N PHE A 22 -16.77 -57.40 -28.54
CA PHE A 22 -16.98 -57.27 -29.98
C PHE A 22 -16.55 -55.91 -30.54
N PHE A 23 -16.85 -54.82 -29.83
CA PHE A 23 -16.47 -53.48 -30.29
C PHE A 23 -14.97 -53.17 -30.10
N GLY A 24 -14.26 -53.97 -29.28
CA GLY A 24 -12.82 -53.82 -29.04
C GLY A 24 -12.43 -52.44 -28.55
N GLU A 25 -11.14 -52.08 -28.61
CA GLU A 25 -10.64 -50.74 -28.24
C GLU A 25 -10.88 -49.67 -29.34
N GLU A 26 -11.10 -50.08 -30.59
CA GLU A 26 -11.10 -49.15 -31.74
C GLU A 26 -12.43 -48.42 -32.01
N THR A 27 -13.58 -48.95 -31.54
CA THR A 27 -14.91 -48.33 -31.81
C THR A 27 -15.84 -48.34 -30.60
N LEU A 28 -15.37 -47.81 -29.47
CA LEU A 28 -16.20 -47.71 -28.27
C LEU A 28 -17.08 -46.46 -28.28
N ASP A 29 -18.40 -46.67 -28.26
CA ASP A 29 -19.41 -45.63 -28.05
C ASP A 29 -19.75 -45.50 -26.55
N GLU A 30 -19.74 -44.27 -26.03
CA GLU A 30 -20.06 -43.95 -24.62
C GLU A 30 -21.42 -44.49 -24.17
N ARG A 31 -22.38 -44.56 -25.10
CA ARG A 31 -23.75 -45.02 -24.82
C ARG A 31 -23.80 -46.48 -24.40
N LEU A 32 -22.87 -47.31 -24.87
CA LEU A 32 -22.80 -48.72 -24.49
C LEU A 32 -22.39 -48.85 -23.02
N PHE A 33 -21.34 -48.15 -22.60
CA PHE A 33 -20.88 -48.17 -21.21
C PHE A 33 -21.86 -47.50 -20.25
N ILE A 34 -22.49 -46.38 -20.63
CA ILE A 34 -23.56 -45.76 -19.83
C ILE A 34 -24.74 -46.72 -19.69
N GLY A 35 -25.11 -47.43 -20.76
CA GLY A 35 -26.15 -48.46 -20.73
C GLY A 35 -25.80 -49.63 -19.81
N PHE A 36 -24.56 -50.13 -19.91
CA PHE A 36 -24.08 -51.25 -19.11
C PHE A 36 -23.96 -50.89 -17.62
N ALA A 37 -23.44 -49.70 -17.31
CA ALA A 37 -23.36 -49.22 -15.94
C ALA A 37 -24.75 -49.00 -15.33
N ARG A 38 -25.72 -48.43 -16.07
CA ARG A 38 -27.12 -48.32 -15.62
C ARG A 38 -27.80 -49.67 -15.41
N PHE A 39 -27.41 -50.69 -16.20
CA PHE A 39 -27.88 -52.05 -16.01
C PHE A 39 -27.39 -52.63 -14.68
N GLU A 40 -26.08 -52.53 -14.39
CA GLU A 40 -25.51 -53.01 -13.13
C GLU A 40 -25.98 -52.17 -11.92
N GLU A 41 -26.23 -50.86 -12.09
CA GLU A 41 -26.94 -50.02 -11.12
C GLU A 41 -28.32 -50.60 -10.77
N GLY A 42 -29.07 -51.04 -11.80
CA GLY A 42 -30.37 -51.70 -11.61
C GLY A 42 -30.27 -53.03 -10.85
N GLN A 43 -29.13 -53.72 -10.93
CA GLN A 43 -28.84 -54.95 -10.18
C GLN A 43 -28.27 -54.70 -8.77
N ARG A 44 -28.12 -53.43 -8.35
CA ARG A 44 -27.49 -53.01 -7.09
C ARG A 44 -26.00 -53.40 -6.98
N GLU A 45 -25.34 -53.71 -8.10
CA GLU A 45 -23.91 -53.99 -8.16
C GLU A 45 -23.12 -52.70 -8.42
N HIS A 46 -23.15 -51.78 -7.44
CA HIS A 46 -22.54 -50.45 -7.56
C HIS A 46 -21.02 -50.49 -7.77
N ASP A 47 -20.32 -51.45 -7.15
CA ASP A 47 -18.87 -51.61 -7.31
C ASP A 47 -18.50 -52.00 -8.75
N ARG A 48 -19.31 -52.84 -9.40
CA ARG A 48 -19.11 -53.19 -10.81
C ARG A 48 -19.39 -52.00 -11.72
N ALA A 49 -20.45 -51.23 -11.44
CA ALA A 49 -20.73 -50.00 -12.17
C ALA A 49 -19.54 -49.03 -12.10
N ARG A 50 -18.88 -48.88 -10.94
CA ARG A 50 -17.66 -48.06 -10.79
C ARG A 50 -16.49 -48.57 -11.64
N VAL A 51 -16.24 -49.87 -11.63
CA VAL A 51 -15.17 -50.47 -12.44
C VAL A 51 -15.45 -50.27 -13.94
N ILE A 52 -16.70 -50.41 -14.36
CA ILE A 52 -17.12 -50.16 -15.75
C ILE A 52 -16.90 -48.70 -16.14
N TYR A 53 -17.26 -47.73 -15.28
CA TYR A 53 -17.01 -46.32 -15.55
C TYR A 53 -15.51 -45.98 -15.61
N LYS A 54 -14.69 -46.54 -14.72
CA LYS A 54 -13.22 -46.38 -14.76
C LYS A 54 -12.62 -46.97 -16.04
N TYR A 55 -12.97 -48.21 -16.37
CA TYR A 55 -12.54 -48.87 -17.60
C TYR A 55 -12.94 -48.07 -18.85
N ALA A 56 -14.17 -47.55 -18.88
CA ALA A 56 -14.64 -46.72 -19.99
C ALA A 56 -13.85 -45.40 -20.10
N LEU A 57 -13.36 -44.83 -18.99
CA LEU A 57 -12.54 -43.60 -19.00
C LEU A 57 -11.11 -43.86 -19.49
N ASP A 58 -10.55 -45.04 -19.21
CA ASP A 58 -9.18 -45.39 -19.60
C ASP A 58 -9.08 -45.76 -21.09
N HIS A 59 -10.11 -46.39 -21.66
CA HIS A 59 -10.08 -46.91 -23.04
C HIS A 59 -10.78 -46.02 -24.08
N ILE A 60 -11.60 -45.04 -23.69
CA ILE A 60 -12.26 -44.13 -24.64
C ILE A 60 -11.37 -42.90 -24.91
N PRO A 61 -11.20 -42.48 -26.17
CA PRO A 61 -10.53 -41.22 -26.50
C PRO A 61 -11.15 -40.04 -25.77
N LYS A 62 -10.28 -39.26 -25.10
CA LYS A 62 -10.63 -38.18 -24.18
C LYS A 62 -11.66 -37.18 -24.73
N ASP A 63 -11.64 -36.90 -26.03
CA ASP A 63 -12.54 -35.94 -26.71
C ASP A 63 -14.04 -36.33 -26.67
N LYS A 64 -14.35 -37.60 -26.43
CA LYS A 64 -15.74 -38.08 -26.40
C LYS A 64 -16.31 -38.15 -24.98
N THR A 65 -15.49 -38.35 -23.96
CA THR A 65 -15.89 -38.73 -22.58
C THR A 65 -16.84 -37.79 -21.79
N ALA A 66 -17.34 -36.69 -22.35
CA ALA A 66 -18.17 -35.71 -21.66
C ALA A 66 -19.52 -36.24 -21.18
N GLU A 67 -20.21 -37.13 -21.92
CA GLU A 67 -21.46 -37.75 -21.46
C GLU A 67 -21.18 -38.82 -20.40
N LEU A 68 -20.09 -39.56 -20.57
CA LEU A 68 -19.61 -40.55 -19.60
C LEU A 68 -19.30 -39.92 -18.24
N TYR A 69 -18.57 -38.79 -18.18
CA TYR A 69 -18.30 -38.07 -16.93
C TYR A 69 -19.58 -37.57 -16.26
N LYS A 70 -20.57 -37.09 -17.03
CA LYS A 70 -21.87 -36.69 -16.48
C LYS A 70 -22.60 -37.88 -15.86
N ALA A 71 -22.64 -39.02 -16.55
CA ALA A 71 -23.25 -40.24 -16.06
C ALA A 71 -22.54 -40.76 -14.80
N TYR A 72 -21.21 -40.79 -14.80
CA TYR A 72 -20.40 -41.23 -13.65
C TYR A 72 -20.57 -40.30 -12.43
N THR A 73 -20.62 -38.98 -12.64
CA THR A 73 -20.91 -38.02 -11.57
C THR A 73 -22.31 -38.24 -10.97
N ILE A 74 -23.31 -38.55 -11.81
CA ILE A 74 -24.68 -38.83 -11.35
C ILE A 74 -24.72 -40.15 -10.56
N HIS A 75 -23.97 -41.16 -10.99
CA HIS A 75 -23.85 -42.44 -10.29
C HIS A 75 -23.26 -42.24 -8.89
N GLU A 76 -22.09 -41.59 -8.80
CA GLU A 76 -21.45 -41.31 -7.51
C GLU A 76 -22.30 -40.39 -6.63
N LYS A 77 -23.01 -39.40 -7.17
CA LYS A 77 -23.94 -38.59 -6.36
C LYS A 77 -25.10 -39.38 -5.77
N LYS A 78 -25.53 -40.47 -6.41
CA LYS A 78 -26.66 -41.29 -5.95
C LYS A 78 -26.24 -42.42 -5.02
N TYR A 79 -25.07 -43.02 -5.26
CA TYR A 79 -24.64 -44.27 -4.62
C TYR A 79 -23.19 -44.24 -4.12
N GLY A 80 -22.53 -43.09 -4.25
CA GLY A 80 -21.14 -42.87 -3.88
C GLY A 80 -20.94 -42.55 -2.40
N ASP A 81 -19.76 -42.92 -1.90
CA ASP A 81 -19.22 -42.37 -0.66
C ASP A 81 -18.67 -40.96 -0.91
N ARG A 82 -18.62 -40.12 0.12
CA ARG A 82 -18.21 -38.71 -0.03
C ARG A 82 -16.82 -38.55 -0.69
N THR A 83 -15.90 -39.46 -0.38
CA THR A 83 -14.54 -39.51 -0.95
C THR A 83 -14.54 -39.91 -2.44
N GLY A 84 -15.34 -40.90 -2.83
CA GLY A 84 -15.47 -41.31 -4.24
C GLY A 84 -16.09 -40.21 -5.11
N ILE A 85 -17.04 -39.44 -4.57
CA ILE A 85 -17.60 -38.27 -5.25
C ILE A 85 -16.53 -37.19 -5.45
N GLU A 86 -15.69 -36.94 -4.44
CA GLU A 86 -14.60 -35.96 -4.50
C GLU A 86 -13.59 -36.35 -5.60
N ASP A 87 -13.14 -37.60 -5.67
CA ASP A 87 -12.20 -38.10 -6.69
C ASP A 87 -12.72 -37.93 -8.14
N VAL A 88 -14.01 -38.18 -8.35
CA VAL A 88 -14.64 -38.03 -9.68
C VAL A 88 -14.80 -36.57 -10.07
N ILE A 89 -15.08 -35.70 -9.10
CA ILE A 89 -15.15 -34.25 -9.35
C ILE A 89 -13.74 -33.70 -9.66
N VAL A 90 -12.72 -34.15 -8.93
CA VAL A 90 -11.32 -33.75 -9.15
C VAL A 90 -10.87 -34.19 -10.55
N SER A 91 -11.07 -35.45 -10.92
CA SER A 91 -10.70 -35.94 -12.27
C SER A 91 -11.43 -35.22 -13.41
N LYS A 92 -12.73 -34.91 -13.24
CA LYS A 92 -13.48 -34.11 -14.21
C LYS A 92 -12.95 -32.68 -14.32
N ARG A 93 -12.67 -32.03 -13.20
CA ARG A 93 -12.09 -30.66 -13.18
C ARG A 93 -10.70 -30.65 -13.79
N LYS A 94 -9.87 -31.65 -13.50
CA LYS A 94 -8.54 -31.85 -14.10
C LYS A 94 -8.64 -31.88 -15.62
N PHE A 95 -9.57 -32.67 -16.15
CA PHE A 95 -9.79 -32.75 -17.60
C PHE A 95 -10.23 -31.41 -18.20
N GLN A 96 -11.20 -30.74 -17.57
CA GLN A 96 -11.67 -29.42 -18.01
C GLN A 96 -10.53 -28.40 -18.04
N TYR A 97 -9.73 -28.33 -16.98
CA TYR A 97 -8.58 -27.42 -16.93
C TYR A 97 -7.48 -27.81 -17.91
N GLU A 98 -7.21 -29.10 -18.14
CA GLU A 98 -6.27 -29.55 -19.18
C GLU A 98 -6.71 -29.12 -20.59
N GLU A 99 -8.00 -29.23 -20.90
CA GLU A 99 -8.57 -28.76 -22.17
C GLU A 99 -8.51 -27.23 -22.27
N GLU A 100 -8.87 -26.51 -21.21
CA GLU A 100 -8.82 -25.05 -21.17
C GLU A 100 -7.40 -24.53 -21.34
N VAL A 101 -6.42 -25.21 -20.74
CA VAL A 101 -4.99 -24.92 -20.87
C VAL A 101 -4.49 -25.20 -22.29
N LYS A 102 -4.91 -26.31 -22.91
CA LYS A 102 -4.57 -26.62 -24.31
C LYS A 102 -5.20 -25.63 -25.29
N ALA A 103 -6.44 -25.24 -25.04
CA ALA A 103 -7.18 -24.28 -25.87
C ALA A 103 -6.62 -22.86 -25.74
N ASN A 104 -6.28 -22.45 -24.51
CA ASN A 104 -5.76 -21.12 -24.20
C ASN A 104 -4.49 -21.19 -23.32
N PRO A 105 -3.32 -21.49 -23.91
CA PRO A 105 -2.06 -21.58 -23.15
C PRO A 105 -1.67 -20.30 -22.39
N ASN A 106 -2.17 -19.14 -22.83
CA ASN A 106 -1.89 -17.83 -22.23
C ASN A 106 -2.83 -17.47 -21.07
N ASN A 107 -3.83 -18.28 -20.75
CA ASN A 107 -4.72 -18.03 -19.62
C ASN A 107 -4.09 -18.52 -18.31
N TYR A 108 -3.36 -17.64 -17.63
CA TYR A 108 -2.69 -17.97 -16.37
C TYR A 108 -3.64 -18.32 -15.22
N ASP A 109 -4.92 -17.93 -15.25
CA ASP A 109 -5.88 -18.31 -14.20
C ASP A 109 -6.24 -19.80 -14.27
N ALA A 110 -6.45 -20.32 -15.49
CA ALA A 110 -6.68 -21.75 -15.70
C ALA A 110 -5.47 -22.57 -15.23
N TRP A 111 -4.25 -22.06 -15.43
CA TRP A 111 -3.05 -22.68 -14.87
C TRP A 111 -3.01 -22.67 -13.34
N PHE A 112 -3.41 -21.57 -12.68
CA PHE A 112 -3.46 -21.52 -11.21
C PHE A 112 -4.51 -22.47 -10.62
N ASP A 113 -5.66 -22.60 -11.27
CA ASP A 113 -6.72 -23.51 -10.82
C ASP A 113 -6.36 -24.97 -11.09
N PHE A 114 -5.66 -25.24 -12.19
CA PHE A 114 -5.10 -26.55 -12.48
C PHE A 114 -4.01 -26.95 -11.48
N LEU A 115 -3.08 -26.04 -11.17
CA LEU A 115 -1.99 -26.30 -10.23
C LEU A 115 -2.51 -26.56 -8.81
N ARG A 116 -3.48 -25.77 -8.34
CA ARG A 116 -4.10 -26.01 -7.02
C ARG A 116 -4.72 -27.40 -6.91
N LEU A 117 -5.38 -27.86 -7.97
CA LEU A 117 -5.96 -29.20 -8.01
C LEU A 117 -4.90 -30.30 -8.01
N VAL A 118 -3.77 -30.07 -8.68
CA VAL A 118 -2.67 -31.02 -8.79
C VAL A 118 -1.81 -31.04 -7.51
N GLU A 119 -1.69 -29.91 -6.80
CA GLU A 119 -1.14 -29.80 -5.44
C GLU A 119 -1.98 -30.60 -4.43
N ASP A 120 -3.32 -30.54 -4.53
CA ASP A 120 -4.22 -31.33 -3.67
C ASP A 120 -4.07 -32.85 -3.87
N GLU A 121 -3.63 -33.31 -5.06
CA GLU A 121 -3.36 -34.73 -5.34
C GLU A 121 -2.02 -35.23 -4.75
N GLY A 122 -1.09 -34.34 -4.42
CA GLY A 122 0.18 -34.65 -3.75
C GLY A 122 1.23 -35.43 -4.57
N ASN A 123 1.02 -35.61 -5.88
CA ASN A 123 1.98 -36.32 -6.74
C ASN A 123 3.10 -35.39 -7.23
N LEU A 124 4.25 -35.40 -6.54
CA LEU A 124 5.38 -34.50 -6.79
C LEU A 124 5.86 -34.46 -8.25
N GLU A 125 5.91 -35.60 -8.94
CA GLU A 125 6.36 -35.66 -10.35
C GLU A 125 5.37 -35.00 -11.30
N VAL A 126 4.07 -35.21 -11.09
CA VAL A 126 3.01 -34.61 -11.92
C VAL A 126 2.93 -33.12 -11.67
N ILE A 127 3.09 -32.68 -10.41
CA ILE A 127 3.12 -31.26 -10.06
C ILE A 127 4.31 -30.58 -10.77
N ARG A 128 5.49 -31.21 -10.76
CA ARG A 128 6.67 -30.70 -11.49
C ARG A 128 6.44 -30.57 -12.98
N GLU A 129 5.94 -31.62 -13.63
CA GLU A 129 5.68 -31.57 -15.07
C GLU A 129 4.65 -30.49 -15.42
N THR A 130 3.60 -30.33 -14.60
CA THR A 130 2.59 -29.29 -14.82
C THR A 130 3.15 -27.88 -14.63
N TYR A 131 4.03 -27.67 -13.65
CA TYR A 131 4.78 -26.42 -13.50
C TYR A 131 5.72 -26.13 -14.67
N GLU A 132 6.50 -27.11 -15.12
CA GLU A 132 7.40 -26.97 -16.28
C GLU A 132 6.63 -26.63 -17.57
N ARG A 133 5.49 -27.30 -17.79
CA ARG A 133 4.57 -26.99 -18.90
C ARG A 133 3.98 -25.59 -18.80
N ALA A 134 3.63 -25.15 -17.59
CA ALA A 134 3.10 -23.82 -17.37
C ALA A 134 4.16 -22.73 -17.62
N ILE A 135 5.41 -23.00 -17.21
CA ILE A 135 6.56 -22.10 -17.38
C ILE A 135 6.95 -21.94 -18.86
N ALA A 136 6.87 -23.01 -19.66
CA ALA A 136 7.18 -22.97 -21.09
C ALA A 136 6.33 -21.94 -21.87
N ASN A 137 5.14 -21.60 -21.36
CA ASN A 137 4.24 -20.62 -21.96
C ASN A 137 4.58 -19.19 -21.54
N ILE A 138 5.68 -18.68 -22.11
CA ILE A 138 6.16 -17.32 -21.88
C ILE A 138 5.12 -16.30 -22.39
N PRO A 139 4.75 -15.27 -21.58
CA PRO A 139 3.82 -14.25 -22.00
C PRO A 139 4.27 -13.57 -23.31
N PRO A 140 3.41 -13.48 -24.35
CA PRO A 140 3.78 -12.87 -25.63
C PRO A 140 3.93 -11.35 -25.56
N SER A 141 3.31 -10.69 -24.57
CA SER A 141 3.41 -9.24 -24.36
C SER A 141 4.40 -8.90 -23.24
N LYS A 142 5.19 -7.83 -23.42
CA LYS A 142 6.13 -7.29 -22.41
C LYS A 142 5.47 -6.40 -21.36
N GLU A 143 4.14 -6.34 -21.33
CA GLU A 143 3.40 -5.51 -20.39
C GLU A 143 3.39 -6.09 -18.98
N LYS A 144 3.66 -5.23 -17.99
CA LYS A 144 3.80 -5.61 -16.58
C LYS A 144 2.62 -6.41 -16.03
N GLN A 145 1.40 -6.24 -16.54
CA GLN A 145 0.19 -6.92 -16.05
C GLN A 145 0.22 -8.43 -16.29
N PHE A 146 0.49 -8.86 -17.52
CA PHE A 146 0.58 -10.28 -17.87
C PHE A 146 1.77 -10.97 -17.20
N TRP A 147 2.88 -10.25 -17.05
CA TRP A 147 4.04 -10.75 -16.31
C TRP A 147 3.79 -10.88 -14.81
N ARG A 148 2.84 -10.16 -14.20
CA ARG A 148 2.57 -10.33 -12.76
C ARG A 148 2.14 -11.76 -12.47
N ARG A 149 1.12 -12.24 -13.17
CA ARG A 149 0.56 -13.58 -12.95
C ARG A 149 1.58 -14.66 -13.28
N TYR A 150 2.29 -14.52 -14.39
CA TYR A 150 3.39 -15.41 -14.72
C TYR A 150 4.49 -15.44 -13.65
N ILE A 151 4.82 -14.31 -13.03
CA ILE A 151 5.79 -14.27 -11.91
C ILE A 151 5.24 -14.93 -10.65
N TYR A 152 3.95 -14.79 -10.38
CA TYR A 152 3.32 -15.52 -9.27
C TYR A 152 3.34 -17.04 -9.50
N LEU A 153 3.24 -17.50 -10.75
CA LEU A 153 3.42 -18.92 -11.11
C LEU A 153 4.81 -19.42 -10.70
N TRP A 154 5.86 -18.65 -11.03
CA TRP A 154 7.23 -18.95 -10.60
C TRP A 154 7.41 -18.91 -9.08
N ILE A 155 6.75 -17.97 -8.40
CA ILE A 155 6.78 -17.90 -6.93
C ILE A 155 6.12 -19.13 -6.33
N ASN A 156 4.96 -19.56 -6.85
CA ASN A 156 4.29 -20.76 -6.38
C ASN A 156 5.13 -22.00 -6.66
N TYR A 157 5.75 -22.11 -7.84
CA TYR A 157 6.64 -23.23 -8.13
C TYR A 157 7.83 -23.30 -7.16
N ALA A 158 8.46 -22.16 -6.87
CA ALA A 158 9.55 -22.10 -5.90
C ALA A 158 9.09 -22.40 -4.47
N LEU A 159 7.88 -21.96 -4.08
CA LEU A 159 7.30 -22.29 -2.78
C LEU A 159 6.95 -23.77 -2.66
N PHE A 160 6.42 -24.37 -3.72
CA PHE A 160 6.12 -25.81 -3.79
C PHE A 160 7.41 -26.64 -3.68
N GLU A 161 8.44 -26.33 -4.45
CA GLU A 161 9.72 -27.05 -4.36
C GLU A 161 10.39 -26.86 -2.99
N GLU A 162 10.20 -25.70 -2.35
CA GLU A 162 10.74 -25.43 -1.01
C GLU A 162 9.97 -26.13 0.11
N LEU A 163 8.63 -26.12 0.07
CA LEU A 163 7.78 -26.59 1.18
C LEU A 163 7.37 -28.06 1.05
N GLU A 164 7.12 -28.54 -0.17
CA GLU A 164 6.59 -29.89 -0.39
C GLU A 164 7.66 -30.86 -0.88
N ALA A 165 8.56 -30.39 -1.75
CA ALA A 165 9.58 -31.25 -2.35
C ALA A 165 10.92 -31.25 -1.59
N GLU A 166 11.15 -30.24 -0.73
CA GLU A 166 12.37 -30.00 0.04
C GLU A 166 13.68 -30.05 -0.79
N ASP A 167 13.60 -29.82 -2.11
CA ASP A 167 14.76 -29.85 -3.02
C ASP A 167 15.38 -28.46 -3.14
N GLU A 168 16.42 -28.22 -2.34
CA GLU A 168 17.10 -26.93 -2.28
C GLU A 168 17.82 -26.57 -3.59
N GLU A 169 18.38 -27.55 -4.30
CA GLU A 169 19.19 -27.30 -5.49
C GLU A 169 18.31 -26.91 -6.68
N ARG A 170 17.20 -27.61 -6.86
CA ARG A 170 16.22 -27.23 -7.88
C ARG A 170 15.60 -25.89 -7.58
N THR A 171 15.23 -25.61 -6.33
CA THR A 171 14.69 -24.30 -5.95
C THR A 171 15.64 -23.16 -6.36
N ARG A 172 16.97 -23.33 -6.20
CA ARG A 172 17.96 -22.35 -6.71
C ARG A 172 17.93 -22.22 -8.22
N GLN A 173 17.83 -23.33 -8.95
CA GLN A 173 17.76 -23.32 -10.42
C GLN A 173 16.48 -22.63 -10.91
N VAL A 174 15.35 -22.87 -10.25
CA VAL A 174 14.06 -22.22 -10.53
C VAL A 174 14.16 -20.72 -10.36
N TYR A 175 14.73 -20.24 -9.24
CA TYR A 175 14.95 -18.81 -9.04
C TYR A 175 15.91 -18.22 -10.07
N ARG A 176 17.02 -18.90 -10.41
CA ARG A 176 17.96 -18.42 -11.44
C ARG A 176 17.31 -18.33 -12.83
N ALA A 177 16.60 -19.38 -13.24
CA ALA A 177 15.87 -19.40 -14.50
C ALA A 177 14.80 -18.31 -14.57
N CYS A 178 14.06 -18.09 -13.47
CA CYS A 178 13.10 -16.99 -13.36
C CYS A 178 13.79 -15.62 -13.54
N LEU A 179 14.94 -15.42 -12.91
CA LEU A 179 15.71 -14.18 -13.03
C LEU A 179 16.27 -13.97 -14.44
N ASP A 180 16.77 -15.01 -15.11
CA ASP A 180 17.28 -14.88 -16.48
C ASP A 180 16.17 -14.58 -17.50
N LEU A 181 14.97 -15.12 -17.27
CA LEU A 181 13.83 -14.94 -18.17
C LEU A 181 13.21 -13.54 -18.06
N ILE A 182 13.28 -12.90 -16.89
CA ILE A 182 12.67 -11.58 -16.67
C ILE A 182 13.48 -10.49 -17.41
N PRO A 183 12.85 -9.73 -18.33
CA PRO A 183 13.48 -8.57 -18.92
C PRO A 183 13.60 -7.42 -17.90
N HIS A 184 14.70 -7.41 -17.14
CA HIS A 184 14.95 -6.40 -16.09
C HIS A 184 15.03 -4.95 -16.62
N LYS A 185 15.20 -4.77 -17.93
CA LYS A 185 15.25 -3.44 -18.58
C LYS A 185 13.88 -2.79 -18.75
N THR A 186 12.79 -3.56 -18.83
CA THR A 186 11.44 -3.02 -19.12
C THR A 186 10.53 -3.04 -17.90
N PHE A 187 10.61 -4.06 -17.06
CA PHE A 187 9.89 -4.10 -15.79
C PHE A 187 10.70 -4.91 -14.78
N THR A 188 10.60 -4.54 -13.51
CA THR A 188 11.35 -5.21 -12.46
C THR A 188 10.41 -5.63 -11.35
N PHE A 189 10.59 -6.87 -10.89
CA PHE A 189 9.83 -7.47 -9.81
C PHE A 189 10.70 -7.62 -8.58
N THR A 190 10.70 -6.56 -7.75
CA THR A 190 11.45 -6.53 -6.48
C THR A 190 11.11 -7.72 -5.57
N LYS A 191 9.87 -8.22 -5.62
CA LYS A 191 9.41 -9.33 -4.77
C LYS A 191 10.19 -10.63 -5.01
N ILE A 192 10.55 -10.96 -6.25
CA ILE A 192 11.29 -12.21 -6.54
C ILE A 192 12.70 -12.14 -5.95
N TRP A 193 13.39 -11.02 -6.14
CA TRP A 193 14.74 -10.83 -5.61
C TRP A 193 14.78 -10.96 -4.07
N LEU A 194 13.79 -10.37 -3.38
CA LEU A 194 13.67 -10.51 -1.93
C LEU A 194 13.34 -11.94 -1.52
N LEU A 195 12.41 -12.62 -2.21
CA LEU A 195 12.10 -14.02 -1.93
C LEU A 195 13.31 -14.93 -2.12
N TYR A 196 14.07 -14.74 -3.20
CA TYR A 196 15.28 -15.53 -3.44
C TYR A 196 16.34 -15.28 -2.36
N ALA A 197 16.50 -14.03 -1.91
CA ALA A 197 17.40 -13.73 -0.80
C ALA A 197 16.94 -14.34 0.54
N HIS A 198 15.64 -14.30 0.84
CA HIS A 198 15.09 -14.96 2.03
C HIS A 198 15.24 -16.48 1.99
N PHE A 199 15.07 -17.09 0.81
CA PHE A 199 15.34 -18.51 0.60
C PHE A 199 16.81 -18.86 0.90
N GLU A 200 17.77 -18.13 0.31
CA GLU A 200 19.19 -18.38 0.57
C GLU A 200 19.58 -18.15 2.05
N ILE A 201 18.88 -17.25 2.76
CA ILE A 201 19.05 -17.08 4.22
C ILE A 201 18.55 -18.29 5.00
N ARG A 202 17.38 -18.85 4.64
CA ARG A 202 16.87 -20.08 5.27
C ARG A 202 17.86 -21.23 5.07
N GLN A 203 18.50 -21.29 3.89
CA GLN A 203 19.58 -22.23 3.58
C GLN A 203 20.95 -21.85 4.14
N LYS A 204 21.04 -20.80 4.97
CA LYS A 204 22.27 -20.31 5.64
C LYS A 204 23.37 -19.85 4.66
N ASN A 205 23.06 -19.67 3.37
CA ASN A 205 23.99 -19.22 2.34
C ASN A 205 24.01 -17.69 2.22
N LEU A 206 24.55 -17.03 3.23
CA LEU A 206 24.59 -15.56 3.30
C LEU A 206 25.40 -14.93 2.16
N THR A 207 26.44 -15.62 1.66
CA THR A 207 27.28 -15.10 0.58
C THR A 207 26.54 -15.03 -0.76
N VAL A 208 25.73 -16.05 -1.06
CA VAL A 208 24.91 -16.09 -2.26
C VAL A 208 23.78 -15.08 -2.14
N ALA A 209 23.07 -15.04 -1.01
CA ALA A 209 22.03 -14.04 -0.74
C ALA A 209 22.52 -12.58 -0.95
N ARG A 210 23.74 -12.28 -0.48
CA ARG A 210 24.34 -10.94 -0.64
C ARG A 210 24.74 -10.66 -2.09
N LYS A 211 25.29 -11.65 -2.80
CA LYS A 211 25.62 -11.51 -4.22
C LYS A 211 24.37 -11.30 -5.06
N THR A 212 23.28 -12.00 -4.75
CA THR A 212 22.02 -11.91 -5.50
C THR A 212 21.34 -10.57 -5.26
N LEU A 213 21.31 -10.08 -4.02
CA LEU A 213 20.84 -8.71 -3.72
C LEU A 213 21.76 -7.63 -4.30
N GLY A 214 23.08 -7.83 -4.29
CA GLY A 214 24.03 -6.92 -4.93
C GLY A 214 23.85 -6.84 -6.44
N MET A 215 23.64 -7.98 -7.12
CA MET A 215 23.28 -8.04 -8.53
C MET A 215 21.94 -7.35 -8.78
N ALA A 216 20.94 -7.60 -7.93
CA ALA A 216 19.64 -6.96 -8.01
C ALA A 216 19.74 -5.43 -7.92
N LEU A 217 20.59 -4.90 -7.03
CA LEU A 217 20.83 -3.45 -6.91
C LEU A 217 21.52 -2.87 -8.16
N GLY A 218 22.50 -3.59 -8.72
CA GLY A 218 23.21 -3.15 -9.92
C GLY A 218 22.34 -3.15 -11.18
N VAL A 219 21.45 -4.13 -11.31
CA VAL A 219 20.50 -4.21 -12.42
C VAL A 219 19.31 -3.27 -12.19
N CYS A 220 18.86 -3.12 -10.94
CA CYS A 220 17.61 -2.47 -10.56
C CYS A 220 17.70 -1.69 -9.24
N PRO A 221 18.20 -0.46 -9.22
CA PRO A 221 18.16 0.39 -8.04
C PRO A 221 16.73 0.90 -7.81
N LYS A 222 15.98 0.22 -6.93
CA LYS A 222 14.65 0.64 -6.47
C LYS A 222 14.63 0.75 -4.95
N ASP A 223 13.94 1.75 -4.43
CA ASP A 223 13.82 2.01 -2.99
C ASP A 223 13.37 0.80 -2.20
N LYS A 224 12.40 0.03 -2.72
CA LYS A 224 11.89 -1.17 -2.03
C LYS A 224 12.94 -2.27 -1.91
N LEU A 225 13.86 -2.37 -2.88
CA LEU A 225 14.94 -3.36 -2.85
C LEU A 225 16.02 -2.94 -1.85
N PHE A 226 16.38 -1.66 -1.83
CA PHE A 226 17.29 -1.11 -0.82
C PHE A 226 16.73 -1.32 0.60
N ARG A 227 15.46 -0.97 0.83
CA ARG A 227 14.80 -1.19 2.14
C ARG A 227 14.83 -2.66 2.54
N GLY A 228 14.40 -3.57 1.65
CA GLY A 228 14.40 -5.00 1.96
C GLY A 228 15.80 -5.57 2.19
N TYR A 229 16.83 -5.06 1.50
CA TYR A 229 18.21 -5.49 1.75
C TYR A 229 18.75 -4.94 3.07
N ILE A 230 18.44 -3.69 3.40
CA ILE A 230 18.83 -3.08 4.66
C ILE A 230 18.15 -3.79 5.83
N ASP A 231 16.85 -4.06 5.76
CA ASP A 231 16.10 -4.80 6.79
C ASP A 231 16.73 -6.18 7.04
N LEU A 232 17.17 -6.83 5.97
CA LEU A 232 17.85 -8.12 6.01
C LEU A 232 19.23 -8.03 6.68
N GLU A 233 20.06 -7.04 6.35
CA GLU A 233 21.37 -6.87 6.99
C GLU A 233 21.24 -6.39 8.46
N ILE A 234 20.19 -5.64 8.80
CA ILE A 234 19.83 -5.31 10.19
C ILE A 234 19.50 -6.59 10.98
N GLN A 235 18.72 -7.50 10.40
CA GLN A 235 18.43 -8.80 11.02
C GLN A 235 19.70 -9.64 11.24
N LEU A 236 20.65 -9.57 10.32
CA LEU A 236 21.96 -10.23 10.43
C LEU A 236 22.94 -9.49 11.37
N ARG A 237 22.57 -8.30 11.87
CA ARG A 237 23.37 -7.42 12.76
C ARG A 237 24.68 -6.92 12.13
N GLU A 238 24.70 -6.77 10.80
CA GLU A 238 25.89 -6.36 10.04
C GLU A 238 25.81 -4.87 9.68
N PHE A 239 25.96 -4.04 10.71
CA PHE A 239 25.70 -2.59 10.63
C PHE A 239 26.66 -1.85 9.70
N ASP A 240 27.91 -2.30 9.58
CA ASP A 240 28.88 -1.69 8.65
C ASP A 240 28.45 -1.84 7.18
N ARG A 241 27.77 -2.93 6.85
CA ARG A 241 27.19 -3.11 5.52
C ARG A 241 25.93 -2.29 5.35
N CYS A 242 25.08 -2.19 6.37
CA CYS A 242 23.94 -1.28 6.34
C CYS A 242 24.38 0.16 6.01
N ARG A 243 25.51 0.62 6.58
CA ARG A 243 26.10 1.94 6.28
C ARG A 243 26.47 2.09 4.81
N ILE A 244 27.19 1.11 4.24
CA ILE A 244 27.57 1.12 2.83
C ILE A 244 26.32 1.11 1.93
N LEU A 245 25.28 0.35 2.32
CA LEU A 245 24.04 0.28 1.56
C LEU A 245 23.27 1.60 1.60
N TYR A 246 23.18 2.25 2.76
CA TYR A 246 22.59 3.58 2.87
C TYR A 246 23.39 4.61 2.05
N GLN A 247 24.72 4.59 2.10
CA GLN A 247 25.55 5.48 1.27
C GLN A 247 25.26 5.29 -0.23
N LYS A 248 25.24 4.05 -0.72
CA LYS A 248 24.87 3.75 -2.12
C LYS A 248 23.43 4.14 -2.46
N PHE A 249 22.52 4.02 -1.49
CA PHE A 249 21.14 4.42 -1.69
C PHE A 249 21.00 5.93 -1.84
N LEU A 250 21.76 6.67 -1.04
CA LEU A 250 21.84 8.13 -1.08
C LEU A 250 22.56 8.63 -2.34
N GLU A 251 23.55 7.92 -2.85
CA GLU A 251 24.16 8.20 -4.17
C GLU A 251 23.13 8.09 -5.30
N PHE A 252 22.22 7.11 -5.22
CA PHE A 252 21.21 6.88 -6.25
C PHE A 252 20.02 7.85 -6.15
N GLY A 253 19.61 8.21 -4.93
CA GLY A 253 18.48 9.10 -4.70
C GLY A 253 18.70 10.07 -3.53
N PRO A 254 19.53 11.11 -3.70
CA PRO A 254 19.77 12.12 -2.65
C PRO A 254 18.51 12.85 -2.21
N GLU A 255 17.48 12.89 -3.06
CA GLU A 255 16.25 13.67 -2.89
C GLU A 255 15.28 13.03 -1.88
N ASN A 256 15.42 11.73 -1.58
CA ASN A 256 14.45 10.99 -0.77
C ASN A 256 14.69 11.19 0.75
N CYS A 257 13.93 12.09 1.36
CA CYS A 257 14.01 12.41 2.79
C CYS A 257 13.80 11.19 3.72
N ILE A 258 12.98 10.22 3.32
CA ILE A 258 12.70 9.03 4.15
C ILE A 258 13.98 8.21 4.36
N THR A 259 14.85 8.18 3.35
CA THR A 259 16.09 7.41 3.41
C THR A 259 17.10 8.02 4.37
N TRP A 260 17.22 9.35 4.37
CA TRP A 260 18.00 10.12 5.34
C TRP A 260 17.50 9.88 6.77
N MET A 261 16.17 9.96 6.98
CA MET A 261 15.57 9.70 8.29
C MET A 261 15.86 8.28 8.79
N ARG A 262 15.63 7.25 7.96
CA ARG A 262 15.90 5.86 8.34
C ARG A 262 17.37 5.58 8.57
N PHE A 263 18.26 6.24 7.83
CA PHE A 263 19.70 6.11 8.05
C PHE A 263 20.11 6.72 9.39
N ALA A 264 19.59 7.91 9.71
CA ALA A 264 19.84 8.54 11.00
C ALA A 264 19.26 7.70 12.14
N GLU A 265 18.00 7.25 12.05
CA GLU A 265 17.36 6.35 13.03
C GLU A 265 18.18 5.07 13.29
N LEU A 266 18.82 4.50 12.26
CA LEU A 266 19.70 3.35 12.45
C LEU A 266 20.93 3.71 13.30
N GLU A 267 21.59 4.83 13.02
CA GLU A 267 22.77 5.25 13.80
C GLU A 267 22.38 5.68 15.23
N THR A 268 21.19 6.24 15.45
CA THR A 268 20.71 6.52 16.80
C THR A 268 20.47 5.24 17.60
N LEU A 269 19.91 4.21 16.99
CA LEU A 269 19.74 2.88 17.61
C LEU A 269 21.10 2.23 17.95
N LEU A 270 22.15 2.54 17.20
CA LEU A 270 23.52 2.09 17.47
C LEU A 270 24.23 2.90 18.55
N GLY A 271 23.66 4.04 18.97
CA GLY A 271 24.25 4.95 19.96
C GLY A 271 25.25 5.95 19.38
N ASP A 272 25.50 5.93 18.06
CA ASP A 272 26.43 6.84 17.39
C ASP A 272 25.75 8.19 17.08
N THR A 273 25.50 8.97 18.13
CA THR A 273 24.78 10.26 18.04
C THR A 273 25.49 11.28 17.16
N GLU A 274 26.83 11.34 17.19
CA GLU A 274 27.62 12.25 16.36
C GLU A 274 27.48 11.95 14.87
N ARG A 275 27.41 10.66 14.49
CA ARG A 275 27.22 10.27 13.09
C ARG A 275 25.79 10.54 12.64
N ALA A 276 24.79 10.26 13.48
CA ALA A 276 23.40 10.62 13.19
C ALA A 276 23.25 12.12 12.93
N ARG A 277 23.93 12.97 13.72
CA ARG A 277 23.97 14.43 13.51
C ARG A 277 24.60 14.81 12.18
N ALA A 278 25.76 14.23 11.86
CA ALA A 278 26.43 14.49 10.59
C ALA A 278 25.55 14.12 9.39
N ILE A 279 24.78 13.03 9.49
CA ILE A 279 23.82 12.60 8.47
C ILE A 279 22.70 13.64 8.32
N TYR A 280 22.11 14.12 9.42
CA TYR A 280 21.07 15.15 9.37
C TYR A 280 21.58 16.48 8.80
N GLU A 281 22.76 16.96 9.21
CA GLU A 281 23.36 18.17 8.65
C GLU A 281 23.62 18.01 7.14
N LEU A 282 24.13 16.85 6.71
CA LEU A 282 24.35 16.58 5.30
C LEU A 282 23.03 16.55 4.52
N ALA A 283 21.97 15.99 5.09
CA ALA A 283 20.64 16.01 4.50
C ALA A 283 20.11 17.45 4.35
N VAL A 284 20.28 18.31 5.35
CA VAL A 284 19.86 19.73 5.35
C VAL A 284 20.62 20.60 4.34
N THR A 285 21.87 20.24 4.04
CA THR A 285 22.66 20.91 3.00
C THR A 285 22.22 20.57 1.58
N GLN A 286 21.42 19.51 1.38
CA GLN A 286 20.96 19.13 0.04
C GLN A 286 19.97 20.16 -0.54
N PRO A 287 20.17 20.61 -1.79
CA PRO A 287 19.37 21.68 -2.40
C PRO A 287 18.01 21.22 -2.94
N ARG A 288 17.80 19.91 -3.15
CA ARG A 288 16.53 19.31 -3.59
C ARG A 288 16.14 18.20 -2.64
N LEU A 289 15.14 18.49 -1.81
CA LEU A 289 14.54 17.55 -0.87
C LEU A 289 13.05 17.48 -1.20
N ASP A 290 12.51 16.26 -1.27
CA ASP A 290 11.09 16.02 -1.61
C ASP A 290 10.15 16.58 -0.53
N MET A 291 10.40 16.20 0.73
CA MET A 291 9.63 16.66 1.90
C MET A 291 10.57 17.22 2.97
N PRO A 292 11.04 18.48 2.85
CA PRO A 292 11.96 19.08 3.80
C PRO A 292 11.36 19.16 5.21
N GLU A 293 10.06 19.47 5.33
CA GLU A 293 9.38 19.65 6.62
C GLU A 293 9.49 18.42 7.54
N LEU A 294 9.31 17.23 6.97
CA LEU A 294 9.37 15.98 7.73
C LEU A 294 10.79 15.69 8.23
N LEU A 295 11.80 15.98 7.40
CA LEU A 295 13.21 15.83 7.78
C LEU A 295 13.60 16.78 8.91
N TRP A 296 13.18 18.05 8.83
CA TRP A 296 13.44 19.04 9.89
C TRP A 296 12.76 18.64 11.20
N LYS A 297 11.50 18.20 11.14
CA LYS A 297 10.80 17.69 12.32
C LYS A 297 11.55 16.51 12.94
N ALA A 298 11.93 15.52 12.12
CA ALA A 298 12.67 14.36 12.60
C ALA A 298 14.03 14.72 13.22
N TYR A 299 14.72 15.72 12.66
CA TYR A 299 15.99 16.19 13.21
C TYR A 299 15.80 16.89 14.56
N ILE A 300 14.76 17.71 14.70
CA ILE A 300 14.40 18.37 15.95
C ILE A 300 13.98 17.33 17.00
N ASP A 301 13.10 16.40 16.64
CA ASP A 301 12.66 15.31 17.53
C ASP A 301 13.86 14.47 17.99
N PHE A 302 14.85 14.26 17.11
CA PHE A 302 16.10 13.58 17.45
C PHE A 302 16.92 14.37 18.48
N GLU A 303 17.26 15.63 18.26
CA GLU A 303 18.05 16.40 19.25
C GLU A 303 17.30 16.55 20.58
N THR A 304 15.97 16.64 20.52
CA THR A 304 15.08 16.64 21.68
C THR A 304 15.22 15.33 22.47
N SER A 305 15.21 14.18 21.79
CA SER A 305 15.39 12.86 22.43
C SER A 305 16.76 12.69 23.09
N GLN A 306 17.79 13.39 22.58
CA GLN A 306 19.14 13.37 23.15
C GLN A 306 19.32 14.38 24.29
N GLY A 307 18.31 15.23 24.57
CA GLY A 307 18.37 16.24 25.63
C GLY A 307 19.16 17.51 25.27
N GLU A 308 19.58 17.67 24.01
CA GLU A 308 20.38 18.83 23.56
C GLU A 308 19.49 20.02 23.17
N VAL A 309 18.84 20.61 24.17
CA VAL A 309 17.87 21.70 24.00
C VAL A 309 18.48 22.92 23.28
N ALA A 310 19.73 23.24 23.58
CA ALA A 310 20.41 24.39 22.99
C ALA A 310 20.59 24.25 21.46
N ARG A 311 20.85 23.04 20.97
CA ARG A 311 20.99 22.77 19.54
C ARG A 311 19.63 22.72 18.84
N ALA A 312 18.64 22.10 19.48
CA ALA A 312 17.27 22.12 18.97
C ALA A 312 16.76 23.55 18.75
N ARG A 313 17.08 24.50 19.65
CA ARG A 313 16.78 25.94 19.44
C ARG A 313 17.46 26.52 18.20
N GLN A 314 18.75 26.25 18.01
CA GLN A 314 19.48 26.69 16.82
C GLN A 314 18.88 26.10 15.53
N LEU A 315 18.38 24.86 15.58
CA LEU A 315 17.68 24.25 14.45
C LEU A 315 16.35 24.94 14.15
N TYR A 316 15.58 25.29 15.18
CA TYR A 316 14.37 26.09 15.00
C TYR A 316 14.67 27.46 14.39
N GLU A 317 15.73 28.15 14.84
CA GLU A 317 16.14 29.43 14.26
C GLU A 317 16.53 29.28 12.78
N ARG A 318 17.33 28.27 12.43
CA ARG A 318 17.69 27.97 11.02
C ARG A 318 16.48 27.60 10.17
N LEU A 319 15.51 26.89 10.74
CA LEU A 319 14.26 26.54 10.05
C LEU A 319 13.39 27.77 9.81
N LEU A 320 13.34 28.69 10.76
CA LEU A 320 12.60 29.96 10.66
C LEU A 320 13.23 30.91 9.64
N ASP A 321 14.56 30.92 9.52
CA ASP A 321 15.26 31.69 8.48
C ASP A 321 14.92 31.19 7.06
N ARG A 322 14.69 29.88 6.91
CA ARG A 322 14.33 29.27 5.62
C ARG A 322 12.83 29.33 5.34
N THR A 323 11.99 29.12 6.35
CA THR A 323 10.54 28.95 6.22
C THR A 323 9.81 29.72 7.32
N HIS A 324 8.82 30.53 6.95
CA HIS A 324 8.10 31.39 7.89
C HIS A 324 6.71 30.85 8.27
N HIS A 325 6.48 29.54 8.08
CA HIS A 325 5.17 28.92 8.32
C HIS A 325 4.77 28.92 9.79
N VAL A 326 3.48 29.18 10.05
CA VAL A 326 2.89 29.20 11.40
C VAL A 326 3.15 27.92 12.19
N LYS A 327 3.09 26.77 11.54
CA LYS A 327 3.28 25.46 12.19
C LYS A 327 4.65 25.35 12.84
N VAL A 328 5.68 25.96 12.25
CA VAL A 328 7.02 25.99 12.82
C VAL A 328 7.03 26.83 14.10
N TRP A 329 6.45 28.03 14.07
CA TRP A 329 6.32 28.89 15.25
C TRP A 329 5.54 28.23 16.40
N MET A 330 4.41 27.58 16.09
CA MET A 330 3.62 26.83 17.08
C MET A 330 4.43 25.67 17.67
N SER A 331 5.11 24.89 16.82
CA SER A 331 5.95 23.79 17.28
C SER A 331 7.15 24.25 18.11
N TYR A 332 7.75 25.41 17.77
CA TYR A 332 8.86 25.97 18.53
C TYR A 332 8.41 26.44 19.91
N ALA A 333 7.24 27.08 20.01
CA ALA A 333 6.65 27.45 21.29
C ALA A 333 6.29 26.21 22.14
N GLN A 334 5.73 25.17 21.55
CA GLN A 334 5.46 23.89 22.23
C GLN A 334 6.75 23.19 22.70
N PHE A 335 7.82 23.28 21.92
CA PHE A 335 9.14 22.78 22.29
C PHE A 335 9.71 23.51 23.50
N GLU A 336 9.68 24.84 23.55
CA GLU A 336 10.15 25.62 24.71
C GLU A 336 9.34 25.33 25.98
N MET A 337 8.03 25.05 25.84
CA MET A 337 7.20 24.64 26.97
C MET A 337 7.60 23.27 27.53
N SER A 338 7.89 22.30 26.65
CA SER A 338 8.20 20.92 27.06
C SER A 338 9.65 20.74 27.52
N HIS A 339 10.61 21.42 26.87
CA HIS A 339 12.05 21.19 27.05
C HIS A 339 12.80 22.43 27.52
N GLY A 340 12.10 23.45 28.03
CA GLY A 340 12.71 24.67 28.54
C GLY A 340 13.88 24.39 29.49
N ALA A 341 15.01 25.04 29.18
CA ALA A 341 16.31 24.75 29.77
C ALA A 341 16.36 24.83 31.31
N ALA A 342 16.95 23.78 31.90
CA ALA A 342 17.51 23.69 33.24
C ALA A 342 16.52 23.68 34.44
N GLU A 343 17.01 23.09 35.52
CA GLU A 343 16.30 22.49 36.65
C GLU A 343 15.62 23.47 37.63
N ASP A 344 15.62 24.77 37.36
CA ASP A 344 15.09 25.77 38.30
C ASP A 344 14.20 26.80 37.58
N ALA A 345 12.93 26.87 38.01
CA ALA A 345 11.86 27.81 37.65
C ALA A 345 11.02 27.52 36.38
N GLU A 346 9.83 26.91 36.59
CA GLU A 346 8.71 26.85 35.63
C GLU A 346 8.35 28.22 35.00
N ILE A 347 8.67 29.30 35.70
CA ILE A 347 8.39 30.69 35.31
C ILE A 347 9.13 31.10 34.02
N ASP A 348 10.32 30.55 33.76
CA ASP A 348 11.12 30.92 32.59
C ASP A 348 10.68 30.20 31.31
N LYS A 349 10.09 29.00 31.41
CA LYS A 349 9.63 28.23 30.23
C LYS A 349 8.46 28.92 29.51
N ILE A 350 7.50 29.42 30.28
CA ILE A 350 6.33 30.14 29.77
C ILE A 350 6.77 31.49 29.20
N ALA A 351 7.72 32.18 29.86
CA ALA A 351 8.27 33.44 29.36
C ALA A 351 9.01 33.26 28.02
N LEU A 352 9.75 32.16 27.83
CA LEU A 352 10.41 31.84 26.56
C LEU A 352 9.39 31.53 25.47
N ALA A 353 8.37 30.70 25.74
CA ALA A 353 7.31 30.41 24.78
C ALA A 353 6.53 31.68 24.36
N ARG A 354 6.26 32.60 25.31
CA ARG A 354 5.66 33.91 25.02
C ARG A 354 6.50 34.75 24.06
N ARG A 355 7.82 34.81 24.28
CA ARG A 355 8.74 35.54 23.38
C ARG A 355 8.70 34.95 21.96
N VAL A 356 8.58 33.63 21.84
CA VAL A 356 8.46 32.96 20.53
C VAL A 356 7.15 33.36 19.83
N TYR A 357 6.02 33.35 20.53
CA TYR A 357 4.74 33.80 19.97
C TYR A 357 4.75 35.29 19.57
N GLU A 358 5.37 36.15 20.38
CA GLU A 358 5.53 37.57 20.07
C GLU A 358 6.39 37.79 18.81
N ARG A 359 7.50 37.07 18.69
CA ARG A 359 8.36 37.10 17.50
C ARG A 359 7.60 36.59 16.27
N GLY A 360 6.87 35.48 16.39
CA GLY A 360 6.06 34.92 15.31
C GLY A 360 4.96 35.88 14.85
N ASN A 361 4.29 36.57 15.78
CA ASN A 361 3.26 37.57 15.46
C ASN A 361 3.86 38.77 14.69
N ILE A 362 5.05 39.24 15.05
CA ILE A 362 5.76 40.31 14.33
C ILE A 362 6.17 39.83 12.93
N ALA A 363 6.72 38.61 12.82
CA ALA A 363 7.15 38.04 11.54
C ALA A 363 5.98 37.86 10.56
N LEU A 364 4.87 37.26 11.01
CA LEU A 364 3.67 37.07 10.19
C LEU A 364 2.98 38.40 9.84
N ARG A 365 3.04 39.40 10.74
CA ARG A 365 2.57 40.75 10.44
C ARG A 365 3.36 41.37 9.28
N ASN A 366 4.69 41.24 9.28
CA ASN A 366 5.53 41.78 8.22
C ASN A 366 5.29 41.09 6.87
N LEU A 367 4.94 39.80 6.88
CA LEU A 367 4.61 39.04 5.67
C LEU A 367 3.19 39.32 5.15
N GLY A 368 2.29 39.84 5.98
CA GLY A 368 0.92 40.14 5.59
C GLY A 368 -0.02 38.93 5.57
N GLU A 369 0.43 37.78 6.06
CA GLU A 369 -0.32 36.52 6.12
C GLU A 369 -1.32 36.55 7.29
N LYS A 370 -2.54 37.00 6.99
CA LYS A 370 -3.56 37.29 8.02
C LYS A 370 -4.18 36.04 8.63
N GLU A 371 -4.47 35.02 7.82
CA GLU A 371 -5.10 33.77 8.29
C GLU A 371 -4.16 32.98 9.19
N GLU A 372 -2.92 32.85 8.74
CA GLU A 372 -1.80 32.26 9.46
C GLU A 372 -1.54 32.94 10.80
N ARG A 373 -1.62 34.27 10.83
CA ARG A 373 -1.51 35.06 12.07
C ARG A 373 -2.68 34.82 13.03
N VAL A 374 -3.90 34.58 12.54
CA VAL A 374 -5.04 34.23 13.41
C VAL A 374 -4.78 32.91 14.12
N LEU A 375 -4.34 31.89 13.39
CA LEU A 375 -4.03 30.57 13.95
C LEU A 375 -2.93 30.65 15.02
N LEU A 376 -1.90 31.47 14.81
CA LEU A 376 -0.85 31.68 15.81
C LEU A 376 -1.40 32.34 17.09
N LEU A 377 -2.30 33.32 16.95
CA LEU A 377 -2.92 34.02 18.09
C LEU A 377 -3.91 33.13 18.85
N GLU A 378 -4.65 32.27 18.14
CA GLU A 378 -5.50 31.26 18.77
C GLU A 378 -4.66 30.29 19.60
N ALA A 379 -3.56 29.77 19.04
CA ALA A 379 -2.63 28.91 19.77
C ALA A 379 -1.97 29.63 20.97
N TRP A 380 -1.61 30.91 20.83
CA TRP A 380 -1.10 31.71 21.96
C TRP A 380 -2.18 31.91 23.04
N ARG A 381 -3.42 32.17 22.66
CA ARG A 381 -4.53 32.30 23.61
C ARG A 381 -4.76 30.99 24.37
N GLU A 382 -4.80 29.85 23.68
CA GLU A 382 -4.92 28.53 24.32
C GLU A 382 -3.80 28.28 25.32
N MET A 383 -2.57 28.69 25.00
CA MET A 383 -1.44 28.59 25.92
C MET A 383 -1.64 29.46 27.17
N GLU A 384 -2.04 30.72 27.02
CA GLU A 384 -2.27 31.64 28.16
C GLU A 384 -3.49 31.24 29.00
N VAL A 385 -4.53 30.65 28.41
CA VAL A 385 -5.68 30.13 29.16
C VAL A 385 -5.27 28.94 30.03
N ASN A 386 -4.36 28.09 29.53
CA ASN A 386 -3.93 26.89 30.24
C ASN A 386 -2.84 27.16 31.30
N HIS A 387 -1.97 28.15 31.09
CA HIS A 387 -0.77 28.37 31.92
C HIS A 387 -0.53 29.83 32.34
N GLY A 388 -1.35 30.78 31.90
CA GLY A 388 -1.16 32.22 32.10
C GLY A 388 -2.02 32.83 33.20
N ASP A 389 -1.89 34.16 33.34
CA ASP A 389 -2.68 34.98 34.25
C ASP A 389 -3.82 35.67 33.48
N ASP A 390 -4.93 36.01 34.15
CA ASP A 390 -6.07 36.70 33.51
C ASP A 390 -5.67 37.99 32.76
N ILE A 391 -4.62 38.67 33.22
CA ILE A 391 -4.06 39.89 32.62
C ILE A 391 -3.36 39.57 31.28
N THR A 392 -2.65 38.45 31.18
CA THR A 392 -1.94 38.07 29.94
C THR A 392 -2.92 37.51 28.91
N VAL A 393 -3.96 36.79 29.35
CA VAL A 393 -5.07 36.36 28.50
C VAL A 393 -5.78 37.56 27.86
N GLN A 394 -6.14 38.57 28.67
CA GLN A 394 -6.78 39.80 28.15
C GLN A 394 -5.90 40.56 27.16
N LYS A 395 -4.57 40.56 27.36
CA LYS A 395 -3.63 41.16 26.40
C LYS A 395 -3.65 40.42 25.06
N VAL A 396 -3.70 39.09 25.04
CA VAL A 396 -3.79 38.32 23.79
C VAL A 396 -5.16 38.50 23.13
N GLU A 397 -6.24 38.51 23.91
CA GLU A 397 -7.59 38.78 23.40
C GLU A 397 -7.73 40.15 22.76
N SER A 398 -7.04 41.18 23.29
CA SER A 398 -7.01 42.51 22.69
C SER A 398 -6.34 42.55 21.31
N LYS A 399 -5.49 41.56 20.99
CA LYS A 399 -4.77 41.42 19.72
C LYS A 399 -5.53 40.58 18.69
N MET A 400 -6.62 39.91 19.08
CA MET A 400 -7.40 39.03 18.20
C MET A 400 -8.07 39.82 17.07
N PRO A 401 -8.05 39.29 15.83
CA PRO A 401 -8.67 39.94 14.70
C PRO A 401 -10.19 39.79 14.72
N ARG A 402 -10.88 40.77 14.14
CA ARG A 402 -12.31 40.66 13.83
C ARG A 402 -12.48 40.12 12.42
N ARG A 403 -13.30 39.09 12.26
CA ARG A 403 -13.67 38.54 10.96
C ARG A 403 -14.72 39.47 10.32
N VAL A 404 -14.36 40.14 9.24
CA VAL A 404 -15.25 41.08 8.53
C VAL A 404 -15.53 40.55 7.13
N LYS A 405 -16.80 40.58 6.71
CA LYS A 405 -17.20 40.26 5.34
C LYS A 405 -16.85 41.43 4.42
N LYS A 406 -16.01 41.19 3.43
CA LYS A 406 -15.71 42.16 2.36
C LYS A 406 -16.18 41.62 1.02
N ARG A 407 -16.50 42.54 0.12
CA ARG A 407 -16.93 42.23 -1.26
C ARG A 407 -15.81 42.63 -2.21
N GLN A 408 -15.26 41.66 -2.95
CA GLN A 408 -14.25 41.90 -3.99
C GLN A 408 -14.94 41.88 -5.36
N LYS A 409 -14.60 42.82 -6.23
CA LYS A 409 -15.04 42.75 -7.63
C LYS A 409 -14.19 41.72 -8.37
N VAL A 410 -14.83 40.78 -9.05
CA VAL A 410 -14.16 39.81 -9.92
C VAL A 410 -14.19 40.35 -11.35
N THR A 411 -13.01 40.54 -11.94
CA THR A 411 -12.83 40.93 -13.33
C THR A 411 -12.45 39.68 -14.14
N ALA A 412 -13.17 39.40 -15.22
CA ALA A 412 -12.80 38.35 -16.17
C ALA A 412 -11.48 38.69 -16.90
N GLN A 413 -10.85 37.70 -17.56
CA GLN A 413 -9.60 37.89 -18.33
C GLN A 413 -9.73 38.93 -19.46
N ASP A 414 -10.94 39.24 -19.91
CA ASP A 414 -11.23 40.28 -20.93
C ASP A 414 -11.61 41.65 -20.34
N GLY A 415 -11.47 41.85 -19.02
CA GLY A 415 -11.67 43.14 -18.36
C GLY A 415 -13.13 43.58 -18.14
N THR A 416 -14.11 42.69 -18.37
CA THR A 416 -15.52 42.94 -18.01
C THR A 416 -15.81 42.50 -16.56
N ASP A 417 -16.54 43.34 -15.82
CA ASP A 417 -16.92 43.14 -14.43
C ASP A 417 -18.01 42.05 -14.31
N GLU A 418 -17.69 40.87 -13.77
CA GLU A 418 -18.62 39.71 -13.66
C GLU A 418 -19.25 39.53 -12.27
N GLY A 419 -19.05 40.48 -11.35
CA GLY A 419 -19.80 40.54 -10.09
C GLY A 419 -18.94 40.73 -8.85
N TRP A 420 -19.59 40.59 -7.69
CA TRP A 420 -18.97 40.72 -6.37
C TRP A 420 -18.85 39.34 -5.72
N GLU A 421 -17.62 38.89 -5.43
CA GLU A 421 -17.40 37.73 -4.56
C GLU A 421 -17.30 38.18 -3.10
N GLU A 422 -18.05 37.50 -2.23
CA GLU A 422 -17.99 37.72 -0.79
C GLU A 422 -16.84 36.89 -0.21
N PHE A 423 -15.79 37.57 0.27
CA PHE A 423 -14.66 36.94 0.96
C PHE A 423 -14.56 37.45 2.40
N PHE A 424 -14.03 36.61 3.29
CA PHE A 424 -13.80 36.98 4.68
C PHE A 424 -12.40 37.55 4.82
N ASP A 425 -12.28 38.77 5.35
CA ASP A 425 -10.99 39.40 5.65
C ASP A 425 -10.85 39.56 7.17
N TYR A 426 -9.66 39.29 7.70
CA TYR A 426 -9.34 39.44 9.11
C TYR A 426 -8.73 40.83 9.34
N ILE A 427 -9.35 41.61 10.22
CA ILE A 427 -8.86 42.95 10.58
C ILE A 427 -8.31 42.89 12.00
N PHE A 428 -7.01 43.14 12.15
CA PHE A 428 -6.35 43.22 13.44
C PHE A 428 -6.52 44.64 14.02
N PRO A 429 -6.91 44.79 15.31
CA PRO A 429 -7.09 46.09 15.97
C PRO A 429 -5.86 47.01 15.90
N GLU A 430 -4.65 46.44 15.88
CA GLU A 430 -3.39 47.21 15.79
C GLU A 430 -3.13 47.77 14.38
N ASP A 431 -3.63 47.13 13.32
CA ASP A 431 -3.46 47.61 11.95
C ASP A 431 -4.49 48.70 11.61
N GLU A 432 -5.62 48.78 12.33
CA GLU A 432 -6.54 49.93 12.33
C GLU A 432 -5.85 51.22 12.81
N ALA A 433 -4.88 51.13 13.74
CA ALA A 433 -4.15 52.29 14.24
C ALA A 433 -3.24 52.93 13.17
N THR A 434 -2.83 52.18 12.14
CA THR A 434 -1.98 52.68 11.05
C THR A 434 -2.75 53.44 9.96
N LYS A 435 -4.09 53.39 9.96
CA LYS A 435 -4.94 54.15 9.04
C LYS A 435 -5.72 55.24 9.78
N PRO A 436 -5.14 56.43 10.01
CA PRO A 436 -5.81 57.53 10.74
C PRO A 436 -7.15 57.96 10.11
N ASN A 437 -7.31 57.74 8.79
CA ASN A 437 -8.53 58.07 8.05
C ASN A 437 -9.75 57.23 8.48
N LEU A 438 -9.54 56.00 8.99
CA LEU A 438 -10.64 55.14 9.46
C LEU A 438 -11.15 55.57 10.85
N LYS A 439 -10.28 56.08 11.73
CA LYS A 439 -10.70 56.62 13.03
C LYS A 439 -11.57 57.86 12.86
N LEU A 440 -11.20 58.77 11.96
CA LEU A 440 -12.00 59.95 11.61
C LEU A 440 -13.38 59.57 11.07
N LEU A 441 -13.45 58.54 10.23
CA LEU A 441 -14.70 58.08 9.62
C LEU A 441 -15.58 57.32 10.62
N ALA A 442 -14.98 56.54 11.53
CA ALA A 442 -15.67 55.89 12.64
C ALA A 442 -16.18 56.90 13.67
N SER A 443 -15.39 57.92 14.02
CA SER A 443 -15.82 59.01 14.89
C SER A 443 -16.89 59.88 14.24
N ALA A 444 -16.82 60.13 12.93
CA ALA A 444 -17.85 60.83 12.18
C ALA A 444 -19.16 60.03 12.12
N LYS A 445 -19.08 58.70 11.97
CA LYS A 445 -20.27 57.82 11.99
C LYS A 445 -20.89 57.75 13.39
N ALA A 446 -20.06 57.74 14.44
CA ALA A 446 -20.52 57.80 15.83
C ALA A 446 -21.15 59.16 16.18
N TRP A 447 -20.60 60.27 15.64
CA TRP A 447 -21.19 61.60 15.77
C TRP A 447 -22.53 61.71 15.03
N LYS A 448 -22.61 61.18 13.81
CA LYS A 448 -23.87 61.14 13.05
C LYS A 448 -24.95 60.31 13.76
N ARG A 449 -24.58 59.17 14.35
CA ARG A 449 -25.52 58.35 15.13
C ARG A 449 -26.04 59.08 16.37
N LYS A 450 -25.17 59.83 17.05
CA LYS A 450 -25.57 60.68 18.17
C LYS A 450 -26.47 61.84 17.74
N GLN A 451 -26.26 62.42 16.55
CA GLN A 451 -27.16 63.42 15.99
C GLN A 451 -28.53 62.84 15.60
N GLU A 452 -28.57 61.62 15.07
CA GLU A 452 -29.82 60.92 14.77
C GLU A 452 -30.60 60.57 16.06
N ASP A 453 -29.90 60.26 17.16
CA ASP A 453 -30.53 60.04 18.47
C ASP A 453 -30.97 61.36 19.17
N GLU A 454 -30.35 62.50 18.85
CA GLU A 454 -30.68 63.82 19.42
C GLU A 454 -31.81 64.57 18.67
N ASN A 455 -32.24 64.11 17.49
CA ASN A 455 -33.26 64.83 16.70
C ASN A 455 -34.43 63.93 16.22
N PRO A 456 -35.38 63.56 17.10
CA PRO A 456 -36.52 62.70 16.74
C PRO A 456 -37.75 63.44 16.15
N GLU A 457 -37.74 64.77 15.99
CA GLU A 457 -38.98 65.56 15.80
C GLU A 457 -39.26 66.12 14.39
N GLU A 458 -38.47 65.82 13.34
CA GLU A 458 -38.70 66.41 12.00
C GLU A 458 -39.36 65.48 10.95
N GLU A 459 -39.73 64.23 11.26
CA GLU A 459 -40.34 63.32 10.27
C GLU A 459 -41.89 63.27 10.26
N VAL A 460 -42.60 64.04 11.10
CA VAL A 460 -44.08 63.96 11.18
C VAL A 460 -44.81 65.02 10.34
N SER A 461 -44.17 66.07 9.82
CA SER A 461 -44.89 67.18 9.14
C SER A 461 -44.96 67.11 7.61
N ALA A 462 -44.73 65.96 6.97
CA ALA A 462 -44.72 65.84 5.50
C ALA A 462 -45.87 65.03 4.88
N ASN A 463 -46.93 64.70 5.64
CA ASN A 463 -48.04 63.84 5.17
C ASN A 463 -49.46 64.41 5.40
N GLU A 464 -49.66 65.73 5.31
CA GLU A 464 -51.01 66.32 5.16
C GLU A 464 -51.03 67.43 4.08
N THR A 465 -51.30 67.03 2.84
CA THR A 465 -52.03 67.81 1.83
C THR A 465 -52.82 66.87 0.94
#